data_AF-A0A9P5Q8Y9-F1
#
_entry.id   AF-A0A9P5Q8Y9-F1
#
_cell.length_a   1.000
_cell.length_b   1.000
_cell.length_c   1.000
_cell.angle_alpha   90.00
_cell.angle_beta   90.00
_cell.angle_gamma   90.00
#
_symmetry.space_group_name_H-M   'P 1'
#
loop_
_entity.id
_entity.type
_entity.pdbx_description
1 polymer ?
#
loop_
_entity_poly.entity_id
_entity_poly.type
_entity_poly.pdbx_seq_one_letter_code
_entity_poly.pdbx_strand_id
1 'polypeptide(L)'
;MKPALVLVDLQNDFLHPDYKSKSELVTKFPKLLENIALSVVSFRRRQLPVIWIRSEYEHRTAPLPPRHLTRPKGDKYQNAPLNNDRLAGSHYGSKVICIPDSPGANFHPDIQKLVLPNDVIITKTYYSAFTETSLNQTLQHLNIDTLFFAGVTANTCVRATVIDAFFHGYSLHVIKSAIASFSNNSLDTILSDLQAHYGANTINHRALDEVLFDPTLPTLYYVNGSIPSWRVMLLLSEKHIAYNPRRLLVMSDPKETRLPEFTAINPRGKTPTLVDSDGTIVIESIAILQYLETYYPGSFMPSVKQADKKMYTTCLQRIQESENLHNVCEGLEYLFLSDSSLYQREILESLEGTMSELVFWETYTRNSVYVAAETFTIADCALWPVLGYLIHRGLELEGHEWRGLRAYADRMNGSKENKRRNRRAGKGQEGYHCFRRPSYWRVEQVRSSLSVVSQFQSKGYQGRNKSWQAGMGGEIFARLCDLHGRPC
;
A
#
# COMPACT_ATOMS: atom_id res chain seq x y z
N MET A 1 -25.18 0.18 -0.77
CA MET A 1 -24.33 -0.12 0.40
C MET A 1 -23.35 1.03 0.55
N LYS A 2 -23.13 1.51 1.77
CA LYS A 2 -22.15 2.51 2.18
C LYS A 2 -21.21 1.88 3.21
N PRO A 3 -20.13 1.22 2.78
CA PRO A 3 -19.28 0.41 3.64
C PRO A 3 -18.17 1.22 4.34
N ALA A 4 -17.77 0.79 5.54
CA ALA A 4 -16.54 1.23 6.22
C ALA A 4 -15.74 0.05 6.78
N LEU A 5 -14.42 0.19 6.82
CA LEU A 5 -13.51 -0.77 7.44
C LEU A 5 -13.17 -0.33 8.86
N VAL A 6 -13.42 -1.18 9.85
CA VAL A 6 -13.11 -0.96 11.27
C VAL A 6 -11.98 -1.91 11.69
N LEU A 7 -10.83 -1.33 12.04
CA LEU A 7 -9.60 -2.04 12.39
C LEU A 7 -9.33 -1.95 13.88
N VAL A 8 -9.39 -3.08 14.58
CA VAL A 8 -9.43 -3.11 16.05
C VAL A 8 -8.07 -3.48 16.67
N ASP A 9 -7.57 -2.61 17.54
CA ASP A 9 -6.48 -2.84 18.51
C ASP A 9 -5.17 -3.39 17.91
N LEU A 10 -4.75 -2.85 16.78
CA LEU A 10 -3.52 -3.24 16.07
C LEU A 10 -2.24 -2.62 16.67
N GLN A 11 -2.10 -2.70 17.99
CA GLN A 11 -1.05 -2.04 18.77
C GLN A 11 0.11 -2.96 19.13
N ASN A 12 1.25 -2.37 19.50
CA ASN A 12 2.47 -3.10 19.88
C ASN A 12 2.23 -4.07 21.03
N ASP A 13 1.51 -3.66 22.06
CA ASP A 13 1.17 -4.52 23.19
C ASP A 13 0.26 -5.70 22.81
N PHE A 14 -0.27 -5.77 21.59
CA PHE A 14 -1.00 -6.95 21.09
C PHE A 14 -0.25 -7.73 20.01
N LEU A 15 0.71 -7.14 19.31
CA LEU A 15 1.27 -7.71 18.08
C LEU A 15 2.78 -7.86 18.09
N HIS A 16 3.49 -7.00 18.82
CA HIS A 16 4.95 -6.98 18.78
C HIS A 16 5.53 -7.91 19.86
N PRO A 17 6.47 -8.80 19.52
CA PRO A 17 6.97 -9.83 20.45
C PRO A 17 7.70 -9.25 21.67
N ASP A 18 8.35 -8.09 21.51
CA ASP A 18 9.13 -7.46 22.58
C ASP A 18 8.30 -6.66 23.61
N TYR A 19 6.98 -6.56 23.42
CA TYR A 19 6.11 -5.71 24.24
C TYR A 19 5.39 -6.48 25.35
N LYS A 20 4.55 -5.81 26.14
CA LYS A 20 4.15 -6.31 27.47
C LYS A 20 3.39 -7.63 27.44
N SER A 21 2.64 -7.92 26.39
CA SER A 21 1.94 -9.20 26.21
C SER A 21 2.82 -10.34 25.71
N LYS A 22 4.06 -10.04 25.27
CA LYS A 22 4.93 -10.99 24.54
C LYS A 22 4.15 -11.73 23.45
N SER A 23 3.38 -10.98 22.68
CA SER A 23 2.39 -11.55 21.78
C SER A 23 3.02 -12.50 20.77
N GLU A 24 2.43 -13.68 20.67
CA GLU A 24 2.74 -14.68 19.64
C GLU A 24 1.75 -14.59 18.47
N LEU A 25 0.84 -13.62 18.42
CA LEU A 25 -0.20 -13.57 17.36
C LEU A 25 0.41 -13.45 15.98
N VAL A 26 1.40 -12.58 15.79
CA VAL A 26 2.05 -12.43 14.47
C VAL A 26 2.83 -13.68 14.10
N THR A 27 3.42 -14.38 15.08
CA THR A 27 4.10 -15.66 14.87
C THR A 27 3.12 -16.79 14.52
N LYS A 28 1.99 -16.88 15.23
CA LYS A 28 0.93 -17.88 15.02
C LYS A 28 0.13 -17.62 13.74
N PHE A 29 0.02 -16.36 13.33
CA PHE A 29 -0.71 -15.91 12.14
C PHE A 29 0.20 -15.04 11.26
N PRO A 30 1.17 -15.64 10.54
CA PRO A 30 2.22 -14.91 9.82
C PRO A 30 1.68 -13.99 8.71
N LYS A 31 0.48 -14.26 8.20
CA LYS A 31 -0.18 -13.44 7.16
C LYS A 31 -1.14 -12.38 7.71
N LEU A 32 -1.29 -12.25 9.03
CA LEU A 32 -2.27 -11.35 9.63
C LEU A 32 -2.07 -9.89 9.18
N LEU A 33 -0.85 -9.36 9.37
CA LEU A 33 -0.52 -7.97 9.02
C LEU A 33 -0.61 -7.72 7.52
N GLU A 34 -0.23 -8.72 6.72
CA GLU A 34 -0.36 -8.71 5.27
C GLU A 34 -1.84 -8.58 4.84
N ASN A 35 -2.72 -9.43 5.37
CA ASN A 35 -4.14 -9.42 5.05
C ASN A 35 -4.85 -8.14 5.54
N ILE A 36 -4.41 -7.58 6.67
CA ILE A 36 -4.87 -6.26 7.13
C ILE A 36 -4.48 -5.18 6.13
N ALA A 37 -3.22 -5.15 5.70
CA ALA A 37 -2.72 -4.18 4.73
C ALA A 37 -3.50 -4.27 3.41
N LEU A 38 -3.76 -5.48 2.92
CA LEU A 38 -4.55 -5.68 1.71
C LEU A 38 -6.00 -5.20 1.88
N SER A 39 -6.62 -5.44 3.05
CA SER A 39 -7.97 -4.93 3.35
C SER A 39 -8.02 -3.41 3.31
N VAL A 40 -7.04 -2.73 3.92
CA VAL A 40 -6.91 -1.27 3.88
C VAL A 40 -6.76 -0.76 2.45
N VAL A 41 -5.93 -1.42 1.63
CA VAL A 41 -5.73 -1.05 0.22
C VAL A 41 -7.03 -1.20 -0.58
N SER A 42 -7.80 -2.28 -0.40
CA SER A 42 -9.07 -2.48 -1.10
C SER A 42 -10.11 -1.40 -0.78
N PHE A 43 -10.17 -0.93 0.47
CA PHE A 43 -11.04 0.20 0.86
C PHE A 43 -10.56 1.52 0.26
N ARG A 44 -9.26 1.82 0.34
CA ARG A 44 -8.69 3.08 -0.16
C ARG A 44 -8.82 3.26 -1.67
N ARG A 45 -8.66 2.19 -2.45
CA ARG A 45 -8.85 2.24 -3.91
C ARG A 45 -10.26 2.65 -4.32
N ARG A 46 -11.24 2.40 -3.45
CA ARG A 46 -12.64 2.81 -3.60
C ARG A 46 -12.98 4.08 -2.81
N GLN A 47 -11.98 4.72 -2.19
CA GLN A 47 -12.15 5.87 -1.30
C GLN A 47 -13.15 5.64 -0.16
N LEU A 48 -13.24 4.40 0.30
CA LEU A 48 -14.12 4.03 1.39
C LEU A 48 -13.46 4.33 2.74
N PRO A 49 -14.23 4.74 3.76
CA PRO A 49 -13.67 5.08 5.07
C PRO A 49 -12.92 3.91 5.73
N VAL A 50 -11.74 4.22 6.27
CA VAL A 50 -10.93 3.34 7.11
C VAL A 50 -10.85 3.96 8.50
N ILE A 51 -11.36 3.23 9.49
CA ILE A 51 -11.49 3.67 10.88
C ILE A 51 -10.59 2.79 11.75
N TRP A 52 -9.63 3.42 12.41
CA TRP A 52 -8.69 2.76 13.30
C TRP A 52 -9.17 2.86 14.73
N ILE A 53 -9.30 1.73 15.40
CA ILE A 53 -9.60 1.65 16.81
C ILE A 53 -8.32 1.30 17.55
N ARG A 54 -7.99 2.08 18.57
CA ARG A 54 -6.93 1.74 19.52
C ARG A 54 -7.48 1.70 20.94
N SER A 55 -6.98 0.77 21.73
CA SER A 55 -7.25 0.71 23.16
C SER A 55 -6.26 1.56 23.93
N GLU A 56 -6.73 2.30 24.91
CA GLU A 56 -5.86 2.90 25.92
C GLU A 56 -6.44 2.59 27.30
N TYR A 57 -5.61 1.99 28.16
CA TYR A 57 -6.03 1.58 29.49
C TYR A 57 -5.18 2.32 30.52
N GLU A 58 -5.83 3.18 31.29
CA GLU A 58 -5.20 3.89 32.40
C GLU A 58 -4.83 2.92 33.53
N HIS A 59 -3.73 3.21 34.22
CA HIS A 59 -3.41 2.54 35.47
C HIS A 59 -4.32 3.07 36.58
N ARG A 60 -5.48 2.43 36.77
CA ARG A 60 -6.44 2.82 37.80
C ARG A 60 -6.11 2.12 39.12
N THR A 61 -5.98 2.92 40.18
CA THR A 61 -5.82 2.43 41.57
C THR A 61 -7.15 2.31 42.31
N ALA A 62 -8.22 2.91 41.78
CA ALA A 62 -9.58 2.83 42.29
C ALA A 62 -10.53 2.22 41.23
N PRO A 63 -11.50 1.38 41.63
CA PRO A 63 -12.49 0.81 40.72
C PRO A 63 -13.38 1.89 40.10
N LEU A 64 -13.87 1.67 38.88
CA LEU A 64 -14.90 2.51 38.30
C LEU A 64 -16.13 2.53 39.20
N PRO A 65 -16.80 3.68 39.37
CA PRO A 65 -18.04 3.74 40.14
C PRO A 65 -19.04 2.72 39.53
N PRO A 66 -19.64 1.84 40.35
CA PRO A 66 -20.56 0.84 39.86
C PRO A 66 -21.71 1.52 39.14
N ARG A 67 -21.90 1.23 37.85
CA ARG A 67 -23.19 1.45 37.20
C ARG A 67 -24.13 0.35 37.70
N HIS A 68 -24.88 0.65 38.75
CA HIS A 68 -26.01 -0.15 39.23
C HIS A 68 -25.70 -1.61 39.66
N LEU A 69 -24.58 -1.87 40.33
CA LEU A 69 -24.25 -3.22 40.82
C LEU A 69 -23.99 -3.23 42.34
N THR A 70 -25.01 -3.55 43.13
CA THR A 70 -24.81 -4.16 44.45
C THR A 70 -24.66 -5.66 44.25
N ARG A 71 -23.54 -6.25 44.68
CA ARG A 71 -23.38 -7.71 44.63
C ARG A 71 -24.24 -8.36 45.71
N PRO A 72 -25.01 -9.42 45.37
CA PRO A 72 -25.66 -10.24 46.38
C PRO A 72 -24.63 -10.84 47.35
N LYS A 73 -25.01 -10.92 48.62
CA LYS A 73 -24.20 -11.57 49.65
C LYS A 73 -24.10 -13.07 49.34
N GLY A 74 -22.88 -13.62 49.26
CA GLY A 74 -22.63 -15.01 48.85
C GLY A 74 -22.33 -15.22 47.37
N ASP A 75 -22.22 -14.16 46.56
CA ASP A 75 -21.77 -14.28 45.17
C ASP A 75 -20.34 -14.87 45.10
N LYS A 76 -20.17 -15.96 44.35
CA LYS A 76 -18.88 -16.61 44.11
C LYS A 76 -17.83 -15.71 43.45
N TYR A 77 -18.25 -14.58 42.88
CA TYR A 77 -17.39 -13.57 42.29
C TYR A 77 -17.14 -12.36 43.18
N GLN A 78 -17.36 -12.44 44.50
CA GLN A 78 -17.15 -11.33 45.44
C GLN A 78 -15.78 -10.64 45.31
N ASN A 79 -14.72 -11.38 44.96
CA ASN A 79 -13.36 -10.86 44.82
C ASN A 79 -13.01 -10.38 43.40
N ALA A 80 -13.91 -10.51 42.43
CA ALA A 80 -13.64 -10.05 41.08
C ALA A 80 -13.89 -8.54 40.92
N PRO A 81 -13.29 -7.85 39.94
CA PRO A 81 -13.62 -6.46 39.65
C PRO A 81 -15.10 -6.30 39.26
N LEU A 82 -15.69 -5.11 39.48
CA LEU A 82 -17.06 -4.81 39.05
C LEU A 82 -17.18 -4.97 37.52
N ASN A 83 -18.40 -5.12 36.99
CA ASN A 83 -18.58 -5.42 35.55
C ASN A 83 -17.93 -4.35 34.66
N ASN A 84 -18.03 -3.09 35.05
CA ASN A 84 -17.40 -1.98 34.34
C ASN A 84 -15.87 -2.10 34.31
N ASP A 85 -15.25 -2.54 35.41
CA ASP A 85 -13.81 -2.79 35.48
C ASP A 85 -13.38 -4.03 34.71
N ARG A 86 -14.25 -5.04 34.57
CA ARG A 86 -13.99 -6.20 33.71
C ARG A 86 -14.07 -5.84 32.22
N LEU A 87 -15.02 -4.96 31.86
CA LEU A 87 -15.23 -4.50 30.49
C LEU A 87 -14.21 -3.44 30.06
N ALA A 88 -13.67 -2.66 31.01
CA ALA A 88 -12.60 -1.69 30.79
C ALA A 88 -11.22 -2.34 30.54
N GLY A 89 -11.21 -3.64 30.21
CA GLY A 89 -10.03 -4.50 30.15
C GLY A 89 -9.81 -5.26 31.45
N SER A 90 -9.32 -6.50 31.36
CA SER A 90 -9.03 -7.40 32.49
C SER A 90 -7.80 -6.98 33.33
N HIS A 91 -7.54 -5.67 33.42
CA HIS A 91 -6.28 -5.10 33.89
C HIS A 91 -6.31 -4.60 35.34
N TYR A 92 -7.40 -4.85 36.07
CA TYR A 92 -7.42 -4.69 37.52
C TYR A 92 -6.52 -5.77 38.15
N GLY A 93 -5.31 -5.38 38.57
CA GLY A 93 -4.35 -6.24 39.28
C GLY A 93 -3.37 -7.05 38.43
N SER A 94 -3.37 -6.90 37.09
CA SER A 94 -2.36 -7.47 36.19
C SER A 94 -1.56 -6.38 35.47
N LYS A 95 -0.44 -6.74 34.83
CA LYS A 95 0.43 -5.79 34.10
C LYS A 95 -0.38 -5.05 33.03
N VAL A 96 -0.69 -3.78 33.28
CA VAL A 96 -1.50 -2.94 32.38
C VAL A 96 -0.80 -2.80 31.02
N ILE A 97 -1.52 -3.16 29.96
CA ILE A 97 -1.12 -3.01 28.56
C ILE A 97 -1.80 -1.78 27.95
N CYS A 98 -1.28 -1.30 26.82
CA CYS A 98 -1.76 -0.13 26.11
C CYS A 98 -1.93 1.09 27.02
N ILE A 99 -0.95 1.35 27.89
CA ILE A 99 -0.95 2.55 28.73
C ILE A 99 -0.89 3.79 27.83
N PRO A 100 -1.71 4.84 28.07
CA PRO A 100 -1.62 6.09 27.33
C PRO A 100 -0.18 6.58 27.19
N ASP A 101 0.16 7.10 26.01
CA ASP A 101 1.50 7.61 25.64
C ASP A 101 2.66 6.59 25.74
N SER A 102 2.38 5.33 26.07
CA SER A 102 3.41 4.30 26.12
C SER A 102 3.74 3.75 24.72
N PRO A 103 4.99 3.31 24.49
CA PRO A 103 5.34 2.61 23.26
C PRO A 103 4.44 1.40 22.95
N GLY A 104 3.91 0.74 23.98
CA GLY A 104 2.99 -0.40 23.85
C GLY A 104 1.61 -0.03 23.28
N ALA A 105 1.15 1.20 23.54
CA ALA A 105 -0.12 1.72 23.00
C ALA A 105 -0.01 2.23 21.55
N ASN A 106 1.21 2.38 21.01
CA ASN A 106 1.36 2.76 19.61
C ASN A 106 0.91 1.63 18.69
N PHE A 107 0.40 1.99 17.51
CA PHE A 107 0.17 1.01 16.45
C PHE A 107 1.48 0.26 16.12
N HIS A 108 1.35 -1.01 15.76
CA HIS A 108 2.48 -1.80 15.29
C HIS A 108 3.20 -1.07 14.13
N PRO A 109 4.55 -1.08 14.02
CA PRO A 109 5.26 -0.30 13.00
C PRO A 109 4.78 -0.52 11.57
N ASP A 110 4.39 -1.76 11.22
CA ASP A 110 3.84 -2.07 9.90
C ASP A 110 2.43 -1.51 9.69
N ILE A 111 1.65 -1.39 10.76
CA ILE A 111 0.32 -0.79 10.73
C ILE A 111 0.41 0.74 10.72
N GLN A 112 1.33 1.32 11.50
CA GLN A 112 1.57 2.75 11.53
C GLN A 112 1.94 3.33 10.16
N LYS A 113 2.59 2.53 9.29
CA LYS A 113 2.89 2.91 7.90
C LYS A 113 1.64 3.04 7.02
N LEU A 114 0.58 2.34 7.39
CA LEU A 114 -0.70 2.35 6.69
C LEU A 114 -1.54 3.54 7.13
N VAL A 115 -1.57 3.91 8.41
CA VAL A 115 -2.40 5.03 8.92
C VAL A 115 -2.08 6.34 8.19
N LEU A 116 -3.09 6.95 7.57
CA LEU A 116 -2.96 8.25 6.92
C LEU A 116 -3.32 9.38 7.90
N PRO A 117 -2.80 10.60 7.68
CA PRO A 117 -3.07 11.75 8.55
C PRO A 117 -4.54 12.12 8.70
N ASN A 118 -5.35 11.86 7.67
CA ASN A 118 -6.79 12.16 7.66
C ASN A 118 -7.64 10.94 8.03
N ASP A 119 -7.04 9.80 8.36
CA ASP A 119 -7.81 8.63 8.80
C ASP A 119 -8.43 8.91 10.17
N VAL A 120 -9.62 8.36 10.40
CA VAL A 120 -10.27 8.45 11.71
C VAL A 120 -9.60 7.47 12.68
N ILE A 121 -9.14 8.00 13.81
CA ILE A 121 -8.63 7.18 14.92
C ILE A 121 -9.55 7.38 16.13
N ILE A 122 -10.12 6.30 16.64
CA ILE A 122 -10.95 6.29 17.83
C ILE A 122 -10.20 5.56 18.94
N THR A 123 -10.09 6.22 20.09
CA THR A 123 -9.50 5.64 21.29
C THR A 123 -10.61 5.11 22.18
N LYS A 124 -10.50 3.85 22.62
CA LYS A 124 -11.48 3.20 23.51
C LYS A 124 -10.82 2.76 24.81
N THR A 125 -11.60 2.73 25.87
CA THR A 125 -11.20 2.19 27.18
C THR A 125 -11.91 0.88 27.53
N TYR A 126 -12.79 0.39 26.63
CA TYR A 126 -13.59 -0.83 26.80
C TYR A 126 -13.30 -1.85 25.70
N TYR A 127 -13.81 -3.07 25.83
CA TYR A 127 -13.71 -4.07 24.75
C TYR A 127 -14.41 -3.62 23.46
N SER A 128 -15.65 -3.17 23.56
CA SER A 128 -16.38 -2.64 22.41
C SER A 128 -15.89 -1.23 22.05
N ALA A 129 -15.71 -0.99 20.77
CA ALA A 129 -15.39 0.33 20.26
C ALA A 129 -16.58 1.31 20.27
N PHE A 130 -17.80 0.86 20.55
CA PHE A 130 -18.99 1.72 20.66
C PHE A 130 -19.18 2.29 22.07
N THR A 131 -18.74 1.56 23.10
CA THR A 131 -18.90 1.99 24.49
C THR A 131 -18.08 3.23 24.78
N GLU A 132 -18.75 4.34 25.07
CA GLU A 132 -18.13 5.61 25.48
C GLU A 132 -17.13 6.19 24.47
N THR A 133 -17.40 6.01 23.18
CA THR A 133 -16.63 6.63 22.11
C THR A 133 -17.52 7.39 21.14
N SER A 134 -16.91 8.13 20.23
CA SER A 134 -17.61 8.79 19.12
C SER A 134 -17.86 7.87 17.92
N LEU A 135 -17.60 6.55 17.98
CA LEU A 135 -17.67 5.66 16.82
C LEU A 135 -19.03 5.72 16.12
N ASN A 136 -20.12 5.55 16.86
CA ASN A 136 -21.46 5.58 16.28
C ASN A 136 -21.77 6.93 15.62
N GLN A 137 -21.38 8.04 16.27
CA GLN A 137 -21.57 9.39 15.74
C GLN A 137 -20.79 9.61 14.44
N THR A 138 -19.52 9.15 14.41
CA THR A 138 -18.69 9.18 13.20
C THR A 138 -19.33 8.38 12.07
N LEU A 139 -19.77 7.15 12.34
CA LEU A 139 -20.39 6.28 11.34
C LEU A 139 -21.70 6.88 10.78
N GLN A 140 -22.52 7.47 11.65
CA GLN A 140 -23.74 8.18 11.25
C GLN A 140 -23.43 9.41 10.39
N HIS A 141 -22.43 10.22 10.78
CA HIS A 141 -22.02 11.40 10.01
C HIS A 141 -21.50 11.04 8.61
N LEU A 142 -20.79 9.91 8.49
CA LEU A 142 -20.32 9.36 7.21
C LEU A 142 -21.41 8.60 6.44
N ASN A 143 -22.64 8.51 6.98
CA ASN A 143 -23.77 7.76 6.41
C ASN A 143 -23.46 6.29 6.14
N ILE A 144 -22.70 5.64 7.02
CA ILE A 144 -22.34 4.23 6.87
C ILE A 144 -23.52 3.33 7.24
N ASP A 145 -23.75 2.28 6.44
CA ASP A 145 -24.77 1.25 6.68
C ASP A 145 -24.17 -0.16 6.87
N THR A 146 -22.93 -0.36 6.42
CA THR A 146 -22.25 -1.67 6.45
C THR A 146 -20.84 -1.55 7.02
N LEU A 147 -20.48 -2.45 7.92
CA LEU A 147 -19.18 -2.49 8.59
C LEU A 147 -18.42 -3.77 8.27
N PHE A 148 -17.15 -3.60 7.93
CA PHE A 148 -16.18 -4.68 7.73
C PHE A 148 -15.18 -4.65 8.89
N PHE A 149 -14.99 -5.78 9.55
CA PHE A 149 -14.16 -5.88 10.74
C PHE A 149 -12.88 -6.67 10.49
N ALA A 150 -11.78 -6.12 10.98
CA ALA A 150 -10.46 -6.75 11.03
C ALA A 150 -9.75 -6.33 12.34
N GLY A 151 -8.74 -7.07 12.77
CA GLY A 151 -7.95 -6.75 13.95
C GLY A 151 -7.94 -7.82 15.04
N VAL A 152 -7.65 -7.41 16.27
CA VAL A 152 -7.43 -8.31 17.40
C VAL A 152 -8.10 -7.79 18.68
N THR A 153 -8.36 -8.63 19.68
CA THR A 153 -8.42 -10.09 19.57
C THR A 153 -9.82 -10.51 19.12
N ALA A 154 -9.90 -11.53 18.25
CA ALA A 154 -11.13 -11.97 17.60
C ALA A 154 -12.23 -12.35 18.61
N ASN A 155 -11.86 -12.97 19.73
CA ASN A 155 -12.80 -13.44 20.76
C ASN A 155 -13.21 -12.37 21.78
N THR A 156 -12.52 -11.21 21.79
CA THR A 156 -12.71 -10.15 22.79
C THR A 156 -13.13 -8.86 22.10
N CYS A 157 -12.21 -7.93 21.81
CA CYS A 157 -12.53 -6.59 21.33
C CYS A 157 -13.24 -6.60 19.96
N VAL A 158 -12.82 -7.47 19.04
CA VAL A 158 -13.48 -7.60 17.73
C VAL A 158 -14.91 -8.10 17.91
N ARG A 159 -15.12 -9.22 18.64
CA ARG A 159 -16.45 -9.78 18.90
C ARG A 159 -17.36 -8.78 19.61
N ALA A 160 -16.89 -8.11 20.65
CA ALA A 160 -17.66 -7.10 21.38
C ALA A 160 -18.10 -5.96 20.44
N THR A 161 -17.19 -5.47 19.60
CA THR A 161 -17.48 -4.39 18.66
C THR A 161 -18.47 -4.83 17.57
N VAL A 162 -18.36 -6.06 17.05
CA VAL A 162 -19.30 -6.62 16.06
C VAL A 162 -20.71 -6.74 16.64
N ILE A 163 -20.83 -7.23 17.88
CA ILE A 163 -22.12 -7.38 18.56
C ILE A 163 -22.77 -6.03 18.84
N ASP A 164 -22.00 -5.02 19.29
CA ASP A 164 -22.57 -3.68 19.47
C ASP A 164 -22.99 -3.06 18.14
N ALA A 165 -22.23 -3.27 17.06
CA ALA A 165 -22.63 -2.85 15.73
C ALA A 165 -23.95 -3.49 15.28
N PHE A 166 -24.19 -4.77 15.61
CA PHE A 166 -25.49 -5.42 15.40
C PHE A 166 -26.62 -4.67 16.12
N PHE A 167 -26.44 -4.34 17.40
CA PHE A 167 -27.45 -3.61 18.18
C PHE A 167 -27.68 -2.18 17.68
N HIS A 168 -26.71 -1.59 16.98
CA HIS A 168 -26.86 -0.31 16.28
C HIS A 168 -27.45 -0.44 14.86
N GLY A 169 -27.75 -1.65 14.38
CA GLY A 169 -28.44 -1.89 13.12
C GLY A 169 -27.56 -1.89 11.86
N TYR A 170 -26.24 -2.04 12.01
CA TYR A 170 -25.32 -2.13 10.86
C TYR A 170 -25.37 -3.51 10.20
N SER A 171 -25.18 -3.56 8.89
CA SER A 171 -24.84 -4.81 8.19
C SER A 171 -23.39 -5.18 8.49
N LEU A 172 -23.12 -6.46 8.76
CA LEU A 172 -21.87 -6.89 9.38
C LEU A 172 -21.10 -7.86 8.49
N HIS A 173 -19.83 -7.57 8.28
CA HIS A 173 -18.87 -8.44 7.61
C HIS A 173 -17.62 -8.61 8.46
N VAL A 174 -17.14 -9.84 8.64
CA VAL A 174 -15.88 -10.13 9.33
C VAL A 174 -14.88 -10.72 8.33
N ILE A 175 -13.72 -10.08 8.19
CA ILE A 175 -12.66 -10.54 7.28
C ILE A 175 -11.85 -11.62 7.99
N LYS A 176 -12.20 -12.90 7.78
CA LYS A 176 -11.64 -14.06 8.50
C LYS A 176 -10.12 -14.08 8.52
N SER A 177 -9.49 -13.76 7.40
CA SER A 177 -8.04 -13.78 7.24
C SER A 177 -7.32 -12.59 7.87
N ALA A 178 -8.06 -11.57 8.32
CA ALA A 178 -7.54 -10.33 8.90
C ALA A 178 -7.92 -10.18 10.39
N ILE A 179 -8.27 -11.28 11.07
CA ILE A 179 -8.50 -11.33 12.52
C ILE A 179 -7.65 -12.42 13.19
N ALA A 180 -7.32 -12.26 14.47
CA ALA A 180 -6.59 -13.27 15.24
C ALA A 180 -6.95 -13.26 16.74
N SER A 181 -6.74 -14.39 17.43
CA SER A 181 -6.96 -14.54 18.88
C SER A 181 -5.84 -15.35 19.55
N PHE A 182 -5.58 -15.06 20.83
CA PHE A 182 -4.62 -15.80 21.65
C PHE A 182 -5.18 -17.16 22.11
N SER A 183 -6.49 -17.21 22.41
CA SER A 183 -7.13 -18.41 22.96
C SER A 183 -7.29 -19.51 21.92
N ASN A 184 -7.13 -20.77 22.33
CA ASN A 184 -7.30 -21.95 21.47
C ASN A 184 -8.75 -22.23 21.02
N ASN A 185 -9.73 -21.39 21.37
CA ASN A 185 -11.04 -21.43 20.73
C ASN A 185 -10.82 -21.31 19.22
N SER A 186 -11.26 -22.31 18.45
CA SER A 186 -11.13 -22.25 17.00
C SER A 186 -11.82 -20.96 16.52
N LEU A 187 -11.10 -20.13 15.75
CA LEU A 187 -11.65 -18.90 15.16
C LEU A 187 -13.01 -19.18 14.48
N ASP A 188 -13.15 -20.38 13.92
CA ASP A 188 -14.37 -20.89 13.31
C ASP A 188 -15.57 -20.94 14.29
N THR A 189 -15.36 -21.31 15.55
CA THR A 189 -16.44 -21.29 16.55
C THR A 189 -16.96 -19.88 16.78
N ILE A 190 -16.04 -18.91 16.91
CA ILE A 190 -16.40 -17.50 17.14
C ILE A 190 -17.12 -16.92 15.93
N LEU A 191 -16.61 -17.20 14.73
CA LEU A 191 -17.23 -16.75 13.48
C LEU A 191 -18.59 -17.40 13.26
N SER A 192 -18.75 -18.68 13.61
CA SER A 192 -20.04 -19.38 13.53
C SER A 192 -21.05 -18.78 14.50
N ASP A 193 -20.65 -18.46 15.73
CA ASP A 193 -21.50 -17.77 16.72
C ASP A 193 -21.93 -16.39 16.22
N LEU A 194 -20.99 -15.60 15.70
CA LEU A 194 -21.26 -14.28 15.13
C LEU A 194 -22.23 -14.36 13.93
N GLN A 195 -22.07 -15.35 13.07
CA GLN A 195 -22.95 -15.56 11.94
C GLN A 195 -24.34 -16.03 12.37
N ALA A 196 -24.42 -17.05 13.23
CA ALA A 196 -25.68 -17.70 13.62
C ALA A 196 -26.57 -16.81 14.47
N HIS A 197 -25.99 -15.99 15.36
CA HIS A 197 -26.75 -15.21 16.34
C HIS A 197 -26.85 -13.72 16.01
N TYR A 198 -25.92 -13.18 15.20
CA TYR A 198 -25.84 -11.74 14.92
C TYR A 198 -25.80 -11.43 13.42
N GLY A 199 -25.94 -12.44 12.55
CA GLY A 199 -26.01 -12.25 11.10
C GLY A 199 -24.71 -11.73 10.46
N ALA A 200 -23.56 -11.88 11.14
CA ALA A 200 -22.29 -11.41 10.62
C ALA A 200 -21.77 -12.31 9.49
N ASN A 201 -21.62 -11.74 8.29
CA ASN A 201 -21.11 -12.44 7.14
C ASN A 201 -19.60 -12.64 7.25
N THR A 202 -19.16 -13.89 7.31
CA THR A 202 -17.72 -14.19 7.29
C THR A 202 -17.23 -14.20 5.84
N ILE A 203 -16.25 -13.35 5.53
CA ILE A 203 -15.65 -13.29 4.20
C ILE A 203 -14.14 -13.58 4.24
N ASN A 204 -13.64 -14.25 3.21
CA ASN A 204 -12.21 -14.34 2.97
C ASN A 204 -11.75 -13.08 2.23
N HIS A 205 -10.50 -12.66 2.44
CA HIS A 205 -9.94 -11.50 1.75
C HIS A 205 -10.11 -11.56 0.22
N ARG A 206 -10.02 -12.75 -0.39
CA ARG A 206 -10.19 -12.91 -1.85
C ARG A 206 -11.57 -12.47 -2.36
N ALA A 207 -12.61 -12.61 -1.55
CA ALA A 207 -13.98 -12.21 -1.90
C ALA A 207 -14.24 -10.72 -1.59
N LEU A 208 -13.31 -10.01 -0.93
CA LEU A 208 -13.53 -8.64 -0.48
C LEU A 208 -13.82 -7.70 -1.66
N ASP A 209 -13.03 -7.81 -2.73
CA ASP A 209 -13.20 -6.94 -3.90
C ASP A 209 -14.50 -7.21 -4.67
N GLU A 210 -15.03 -8.44 -4.58
CA GLU A 210 -16.33 -8.81 -5.15
C GLU A 210 -17.49 -8.25 -4.32
N VAL A 211 -17.41 -8.36 -3.00
CA VAL A 211 -18.44 -7.83 -2.09
C VAL A 211 -18.48 -6.30 -2.13
N LEU A 212 -17.33 -5.65 -2.27
CA LEU A 212 -17.21 -4.19 -2.38
C LEU A 212 -17.38 -3.67 -3.82
N PHE A 213 -17.80 -4.50 -4.77
CA PHE A 213 -17.98 -4.05 -6.14
C PHE A 213 -19.08 -2.99 -6.23
N ASP A 214 -18.76 -1.86 -6.85
CA ASP A 214 -19.70 -0.77 -7.11
C ASP A 214 -19.82 -0.55 -8.62
N PRO A 215 -20.96 -0.86 -9.25
CA PRO A 215 -21.13 -0.73 -10.71
C PRO A 215 -21.03 0.72 -11.20
N THR A 216 -21.09 1.72 -10.31
CA THR A 216 -20.94 3.14 -10.67
C THR A 216 -19.47 3.56 -10.81
N LEU A 217 -18.52 2.71 -10.39
CA LEU A 217 -17.09 2.98 -10.48
C LEU A 217 -16.46 2.27 -11.68
N PRO A 218 -15.44 2.87 -12.32
CA PRO A 218 -14.65 2.17 -13.33
C PRO A 218 -13.95 0.94 -12.73
N THR A 219 -13.78 -0.10 -13.54
CA THR A 219 -13.06 -1.32 -13.19
C THR A 219 -11.68 -1.33 -13.81
N LEU A 220 -10.63 -1.49 -12.99
CA LEU A 220 -9.26 -1.65 -13.44
C LEU A 220 -8.81 -3.10 -13.29
N TYR A 221 -8.63 -3.77 -14.41
CA TYR A 221 -7.97 -5.07 -14.48
C TYR A 221 -6.46 -4.88 -14.49
N TYR A 222 -5.76 -5.56 -13.59
CA TYR A 222 -4.33 -5.33 -13.37
C TYR A 222 -3.58 -6.57 -12.90
N VAL A 223 -2.25 -6.52 -12.99
CA VAL A 223 -1.35 -7.54 -12.46
C VAL A 223 -0.42 -6.93 -11.41
N ASN A 224 -0.19 -7.65 -10.30
CA ASN A 224 0.77 -7.22 -9.28
C ASN A 224 2.19 -7.20 -9.89
N GLY A 225 2.94 -6.13 -9.65
CA GLY A 225 4.31 -6.00 -10.17
C GLY A 225 4.38 -5.50 -11.62
N SER A 226 3.25 -5.21 -12.27
CA SER A 226 3.23 -4.70 -13.64
C SER A 226 3.46 -3.18 -13.66
N ILE A 227 4.57 -2.75 -14.25
CA ILE A 227 4.88 -1.34 -14.51
C ILE A 227 3.71 -0.62 -15.20
N PRO A 228 3.15 -1.14 -16.32
CA PRO A 228 1.99 -0.53 -16.96
C PRO A 228 0.78 -0.37 -16.04
N SER A 229 0.51 -1.37 -15.18
CA SER A 229 -0.61 -1.30 -14.23
C SER A 229 -0.39 -0.20 -13.20
N TRP A 230 0.85 -0.06 -12.71
CA TRP A 230 1.21 0.97 -11.75
C TRP A 230 1.12 2.39 -12.29
N ARG A 231 1.37 2.61 -13.59
CA ARG A 231 1.15 3.93 -14.22
C ARG A 231 -0.29 4.41 -14.00
N VAL A 232 -1.25 3.54 -14.32
CA VAL A 232 -2.68 3.85 -14.19
C VAL A 232 -3.08 4.01 -12.71
N MET A 233 -2.61 3.11 -11.84
CA MET A 233 -2.92 3.20 -10.41
C MET A 233 -2.38 4.48 -9.76
N LEU A 234 -1.21 4.93 -10.19
CA LEU A 234 -0.64 6.18 -9.71
C LEU A 234 -1.54 7.36 -10.12
N LEU A 235 -1.95 7.46 -11.39
CA LEU A 235 -2.85 8.54 -11.81
C LEU A 235 -4.21 8.49 -11.11
N LEU A 236 -4.81 7.32 -10.96
CA LEU A 236 -6.07 7.14 -10.22
C LEU A 236 -5.93 7.63 -8.77
N SER A 237 -4.80 7.35 -8.12
CA SER A 237 -4.51 7.83 -6.77
C SER A 237 -4.41 9.36 -6.73
N GLU A 238 -3.61 9.95 -7.63
CA GLU A 238 -3.36 11.41 -7.64
C GLU A 238 -4.60 12.22 -8.02
N LYS A 239 -5.47 11.69 -8.90
CA LYS A 239 -6.75 12.31 -9.25
C LYS A 239 -7.84 12.04 -8.22
N HIS A 240 -7.57 11.23 -7.19
CA HIS A 240 -8.58 10.71 -6.27
C HIS A 240 -9.79 10.16 -7.03
N ILE A 241 -9.55 9.17 -7.90
CA ILE A 241 -10.61 8.46 -8.61
C ILE A 241 -10.81 7.11 -7.94
N ALA A 242 -12.02 6.87 -7.45
CA ALA A 242 -12.40 5.58 -6.88
C ALA A 242 -12.60 4.57 -8.02
N TYR A 243 -12.15 3.35 -7.83
CA TYR A 243 -12.24 2.30 -8.85
C TYR A 243 -12.40 0.91 -8.23
N ASN A 244 -12.97 -0.01 -9.01
CA ASN A 244 -13.01 -1.43 -8.70
C ASN A 244 -11.71 -2.12 -9.16
N PRO A 245 -10.79 -2.48 -8.24
CA PRO A 245 -9.64 -3.30 -8.60
C PRO A 245 -10.06 -4.74 -8.94
N ARG A 246 -9.57 -5.25 -10.07
CA ARG A 246 -9.64 -6.66 -10.45
C ARG A 246 -8.24 -7.19 -10.75
N ARG A 247 -7.64 -7.86 -9.77
CA ARG A 247 -6.32 -8.48 -9.94
C ARG A 247 -6.46 -9.75 -10.77
N LEU A 248 -5.64 -9.87 -11.81
CA LEU A 248 -5.47 -11.09 -12.59
C LEU A 248 -4.22 -11.85 -12.15
N LEU A 249 -4.35 -13.16 -12.01
CA LEU A 249 -3.25 -14.07 -11.69
C LEU A 249 -2.60 -14.57 -12.98
N VAL A 250 -1.38 -14.11 -13.25
CA VAL A 250 -0.60 -14.52 -14.44
C VAL A 250 0.31 -15.73 -14.20
N MET A 251 0.36 -16.19 -12.94
CA MET A 251 1.09 -17.39 -12.52
C MET A 251 0.16 -18.60 -12.30
N SER A 252 -1.14 -18.45 -12.56
CA SER A 252 -2.09 -19.56 -12.59
C SER A 252 -1.97 -20.34 -13.91
N ASP A 253 -2.51 -21.55 -13.91
CA ASP A 253 -2.68 -22.37 -15.11
C ASP A 253 -4.17 -22.74 -15.29
N PRO A 254 -4.86 -22.26 -16.35
CA PRO A 254 -4.37 -21.28 -17.33
C PRO A 254 -4.14 -19.89 -16.69
N LYS A 255 -3.32 -19.06 -17.34
CA LYS A 255 -3.16 -17.65 -16.95
C LYS A 255 -4.50 -16.94 -17.06
N GLU A 256 -4.92 -16.22 -16.02
CA GLU A 256 -6.23 -15.54 -16.05
C GLU A 256 -6.35 -14.51 -17.19
N THR A 257 -5.24 -13.94 -17.64
CA THR A 257 -5.20 -13.04 -18.80
C THR A 257 -5.43 -13.73 -20.15
N ARG A 258 -5.46 -15.06 -20.18
CA ARG A 258 -5.73 -15.88 -21.37
C ARG A 258 -7.09 -16.55 -21.34
N LEU A 259 -7.84 -16.38 -20.24
CA LEU A 259 -9.17 -16.95 -20.12
C LEU A 259 -10.15 -16.29 -21.11
N PRO A 260 -11.16 -17.04 -21.63
CA PRO A 260 -12.17 -16.49 -22.53
C PRO A 260 -12.90 -15.26 -21.95
N GLU A 261 -13.17 -15.27 -20.65
CA GLU A 261 -13.89 -14.17 -19.99
C GLU A 261 -13.11 -12.85 -20.04
N PHE A 262 -11.79 -12.90 -19.87
CA PHE A 262 -10.95 -11.70 -19.94
C PHE A 262 -10.58 -11.33 -21.38
N THR A 263 -10.31 -12.32 -22.24
CA THR A 263 -9.96 -12.05 -23.63
C THR A 263 -11.13 -11.49 -24.45
N ALA A 264 -12.38 -11.74 -24.03
CA ALA A 264 -13.55 -11.06 -24.56
C ALA A 264 -13.55 -9.55 -24.26
N ILE A 265 -12.95 -9.13 -23.14
CA ILE A 265 -12.80 -7.71 -22.75
C ILE A 265 -11.57 -7.11 -23.45
N ASN A 266 -10.43 -7.80 -23.39
CA ASN A 266 -9.19 -7.39 -24.04
C ASN A 266 -8.62 -8.53 -24.89
N PRO A 267 -8.83 -8.50 -26.23
CA PRO A 267 -8.32 -9.54 -27.13
C PRO A 267 -6.81 -9.73 -27.12
N ARG A 268 -6.03 -8.74 -26.65
CA ARG A 268 -4.57 -8.87 -26.50
C ARG A 268 -4.18 -9.66 -25.25
N GLY A 269 -5.09 -9.86 -24.30
CA GLY A 269 -4.83 -10.50 -23.01
C GLY A 269 -3.74 -9.78 -22.21
N LYS A 270 -3.69 -8.44 -22.30
CA LYS A 270 -2.70 -7.60 -21.62
C LYS A 270 -3.34 -6.81 -20.48
N THR A 271 -2.53 -6.38 -19.53
CA THR A 271 -2.92 -5.45 -18.47
C THR A 271 -2.02 -4.21 -18.48
N PRO A 272 -2.50 -3.05 -18.01
CA PRO A 272 -3.83 -2.79 -17.48
C PRO A 272 -4.93 -2.80 -18.55
N THR A 273 -6.17 -2.97 -18.10
CA THR A 273 -7.39 -2.73 -18.89
C THR A 273 -8.38 -2.01 -18.02
N LEU A 274 -8.84 -0.85 -18.48
CA LEU A 274 -9.87 -0.08 -17.81
C LEU A 274 -11.21 -0.36 -18.51
N VAL A 275 -12.23 -0.71 -17.74
CA VAL A 275 -13.62 -0.74 -18.20
C VAL A 275 -14.35 0.32 -17.40
N ASP A 276 -14.74 1.41 -18.04
CA ASP A 276 -15.48 2.48 -17.37
C ASP A 276 -16.90 2.01 -17.01
N SER A 277 -17.52 2.74 -16.08
CA SER A 277 -18.89 2.57 -15.62
C SER A 277 -19.94 2.59 -16.74
N ASP A 278 -19.67 3.30 -17.84
CA ASP A 278 -20.52 3.34 -19.05
C ASP A 278 -20.26 2.19 -20.03
N GLY A 279 -19.32 1.29 -19.71
CA GLY A 279 -18.92 0.17 -20.55
C GLY A 279 -17.78 0.47 -21.53
N THR A 280 -17.25 1.70 -21.57
CA THR A 280 -16.10 2.05 -22.41
C THR A 280 -14.86 1.24 -21.99
N ILE A 281 -14.26 0.53 -22.95
CA ILE A 281 -13.04 -0.26 -22.70
C ILE A 281 -11.83 0.49 -23.24
N VAL A 282 -10.84 0.72 -22.38
CA VAL A 282 -9.56 1.34 -22.75
C VAL A 282 -8.42 0.39 -22.37
N ILE A 283 -7.59 0.07 -23.37
CA ILE A 283 -6.42 -0.79 -23.24
C ILE A 283 -5.14 0.03 -23.50
N GLU A 284 -3.99 -0.50 -23.06
CA GLU A 284 -2.68 0.18 -23.04
C GLU A 284 -2.57 1.29 -21.98
N SER A 285 -1.51 1.23 -21.17
CA SER A 285 -1.39 2.10 -19.99
C SER A 285 -1.37 3.60 -20.33
N ILE A 286 -0.66 4.01 -21.39
CA ILE A 286 -0.58 5.42 -21.80
C ILE A 286 -1.92 5.93 -22.33
N ALA A 287 -2.65 5.12 -23.11
CA ALA A 287 -3.99 5.47 -23.57
C ALA A 287 -4.97 5.62 -22.40
N ILE A 288 -4.87 4.73 -21.39
CA ILE A 288 -5.66 4.85 -20.17
C ILE A 288 -5.31 6.14 -19.40
N LEU A 289 -4.02 6.53 -19.30
CA LEU A 289 -3.65 7.80 -18.68
C LEU A 289 -4.30 9.00 -19.38
N GLN A 290 -4.25 9.05 -20.72
CA GLN A 290 -4.85 10.12 -21.52
C GLN A 290 -6.37 10.13 -21.41
N TYR A 291 -7.01 8.96 -21.39
CA TYR A 291 -8.45 8.82 -21.21
C TYR A 291 -8.90 9.37 -19.85
N LEU A 292 -8.25 8.94 -18.76
CA LEU A 292 -8.53 9.43 -17.42
C LEU A 292 -8.28 10.95 -17.32
N GLU A 293 -7.26 11.47 -17.99
CA GLU A 293 -7.00 12.89 -18.01
C GLU A 293 -8.08 13.70 -18.74
N THR A 294 -8.67 13.12 -19.79
CA THR A 294 -9.68 13.79 -20.62
C THR A 294 -11.06 13.78 -19.97
N TYR A 295 -11.45 12.64 -19.37
CA TYR A 295 -12.84 12.40 -18.97
C TYR A 295 -13.09 12.42 -17.46
N TYR A 296 -12.04 12.40 -16.61
CA TYR A 296 -12.19 12.48 -15.16
C TYR A 296 -11.73 13.84 -14.59
N PRO A 297 -12.36 14.31 -13.50
CA PRO A 297 -12.02 15.58 -12.85
C PRO A 297 -10.54 15.72 -12.43
N GLY A 298 -10.12 16.97 -12.27
CA GLY A 298 -8.72 17.33 -12.02
C GLY A 298 -7.88 17.23 -13.30
N SER A 299 -6.79 17.98 -13.40
CA SER A 299 -5.91 17.90 -14.56
C SER A 299 -4.45 17.89 -14.14
N PHE A 300 -3.73 16.89 -14.64
CA PHE A 300 -2.27 16.73 -14.51
C PHE A 300 -1.56 16.90 -15.86
N MET A 301 -2.27 17.38 -16.88
CA MET A 301 -1.68 17.88 -18.11
C MET A 301 -1.64 19.41 -18.11
N PRO A 302 -0.59 20.01 -18.71
CA PRO A 302 -0.60 21.44 -19.04
C PRO A 302 -1.82 21.80 -19.90
N SER A 303 -2.27 23.05 -19.85
CA SER A 303 -3.40 23.46 -20.68
C SER A 303 -3.02 23.47 -22.17
N VAL A 304 -3.99 23.26 -23.06
CA VAL A 304 -3.78 23.33 -24.52
C VAL A 304 -3.73 24.77 -25.06
N LYS A 305 -3.63 25.77 -24.17
CA LYS A 305 -3.51 27.17 -24.57
C LYS A 305 -2.15 27.42 -25.22
N GLN A 306 -2.10 28.37 -26.14
CA GLN A 306 -0.86 28.73 -26.85
C GLN A 306 0.30 29.08 -25.91
N ALA A 307 0.02 29.69 -24.76
CA ALA A 307 1.02 30.03 -23.73
C ALA A 307 1.71 28.79 -23.12
N ASP A 308 0.99 27.67 -23.02
CA ASP A 308 1.47 26.43 -22.40
C ASP A 308 1.98 25.41 -23.43
N LYS A 309 1.93 25.73 -24.73
CA LYS A 309 2.27 24.83 -25.84
C LYS A 309 3.58 24.09 -25.63
N LYS A 310 4.64 24.80 -25.18
CA LYS A 310 5.96 24.18 -24.93
C LYS A 310 5.88 23.10 -23.85
N MET A 311 5.26 23.41 -22.72
CA MET A 311 5.14 22.48 -21.59
C MET A 311 4.23 21.31 -21.93
N TYR A 312 3.11 21.56 -22.62
CA TYR A 312 2.22 20.53 -23.13
C TYR A 312 2.96 19.54 -24.06
N THR A 313 3.72 20.07 -25.04
CA THR A 313 4.52 19.25 -25.96
C THR A 313 5.59 18.46 -25.21
N THR A 314 6.31 19.07 -24.26
CA THR A 314 7.28 18.35 -23.43
C THR A 314 6.62 17.22 -22.65
N CYS A 315 5.46 17.45 -22.04
CA CYS A 315 4.73 16.42 -21.32
C CYS A 315 4.35 15.24 -22.24
N LEU A 316 3.76 15.52 -23.40
CA LEU A 316 3.45 14.48 -24.39
C LEU A 316 4.69 13.68 -24.81
N GLN A 317 5.81 14.37 -25.05
CA GLN A 317 7.06 13.72 -25.44
C GLN A 317 7.54 12.76 -24.33
N ARG A 318 7.62 13.24 -23.08
CA ARG A 318 8.12 12.46 -21.94
C ARG A 318 7.24 11.23 -21.65
N ILE A 319 5.93 11.34 -21.80
CA ILE A 319 5.03 10.19 -21.68
C ILE A 319 5.44 9.09 -22.67
N GLN A 320 5.63 9.45 -23.95
CA GLN A 320 5.97 8.48 -24.99
C GLN A 320 7.39 7.92 -24.82
N GLU A 321 8.36 8.76 -24.46
CA GLU A 321 9.75 8.32 -24.23
C GLU A 321 9.86 7.39 -23.01
N SER A 322 8.92 7.44 -22.06
CA SER A 322 8.93 6.50 -20.93
C SER A 322 8.74 5.04 -21.37
N GLU A 323 8.15 4.80 -22.55
CA GLU A 323 8.09 3.46 -23.13
C GLU A 323 9.44 3.00 -23.67
N ASN A 324 10.32 3.90 -24.10
CA ASN A 324 11.66 3.50 -24.52
C ASN A 324 12.40 2.86 -23.35
N LEU A 325 12.43 3.53 -22.19
CA LEU A 325 13.03 3.00 -20.96
C LEU A 325 12.37 1.69 -20.52
N HIS A 326 11.04 1.62 -20.57
CA HIS A 326 10.32 0.41 -20.18
C HIS A 326 10.66 -0.78 -21.08
N ASN A 327 10.67 -0.58 -22.41
CA ASN A 327 10.96 -1.63 -23.38
C ASN A 327 12.39 -2.16 -23.22
N VAL A 328 13.37 -1.28 -23.05
CA VAL A 328 14.77 -1.71 -22.90
C VAL A 328 15.04 -2.39 -21.56
N CYS A 329 14.22 -2.18 -20.53
CA CYS A 329 14.42 -2.83 -19.24
C CYS A 329 13.73 -4.20 -19.11
N GLU A 330 12.86 -4.61 -20.06
CA GLU A 330 12.12 -5.89 -19.96
C GLU A 330 13.03 -7.11 -19.85
N GLY A 331 14.16 -7.17 -20.57
CA GLY A 331 15.06 -8.32 -20.49
C GLY A 331 15.81 -8.43 -19.16
N LEU A 332 15.78 -7.40 -18.30
CA LEU A 332 16.27 -7.51 -16.93
C LEU A 332 15.41 -8.44 -16.06
N GLU A 333 14.18 -8.76 -16.48
CA GLU A 333 13.34 -9.75 -15.79
C GLU A 333 13.98 -11.15 -15.75
N TYR A 334 14.81 -11.48 -16.75
CA TYR A 334 15.47 -12.78 -16.82
C TYR A 334 16.47 -13.01 -15.68
N LEU A 335 16.95 -11.94 -15.03
CA LEU A 335 17.77 -12.03 -13.82
C LEU A 335 17.05 -12.71 -12.64
N PHE A 336 15.71 -12.72 -12.67
CA PHE A 336 14.88 -13.26 -11.58
C PHE A 336 14.33 -14.65 -11.88
N LEU A 337 14.70 -15.25 -13.02
CA LEU A 337 14.42 -16.64 -13.30
C LEU A 337 15.39 -17.56 -12.54
N SER A 338 14.95 -18.79 -12.27
CA SER A 338 15.75 -19.80 -11.60
C SER A 338 17.01 -20.19 -12.39
N ASP A 339 16.99 -20.04 -13.72
CA ASP A 339 18.14 -20.26 -14.60
C ASP A 339 18.32 -19.06 -15.54
N SER A 340 19.00 -18.03 -15.03
CA SER A 340 19.31 -16.82 -15.79
C SER A 340 20.47 -17.00 -16.77
N SER A 341 21.17 -18.14 -16.74
CA SER A 341 22.37 -18.37 -17.56
C SER A 341 22.05 -18.45 -19.06
N LEU A 342 20.83 -18.85 -19.40
CA LEU A 342 20.32 -18.96 -20.76
C LEU A 342 20.04 -17.61 -21.43
N TYR A 343 20.01 -16.52 -20.66
CA TYR A 343 19.57 -15.19 -21.12
C TYR A 343 20.64 -14.11 -20.98
N GLN A 344 21.93 -14.51 -20.87
CA GLN A 344 23.01 -13.57 -20.62
C GLN A 344 23.09 -12.44 -21.65
N ARG A 345 22.84 -12.76 -22.92
CA ARG A 345 22.89 -11.78 -24.00
C ARG A 345 21.77 -10.74 -23.85
N GLU A 346 20.54 -11.20 -23.68
CA GLU A 346 19.34 -10.39 -23.52
C GLU A 346 19.44 -9.48 -22.30
N ILE A 347 19.97 -10.00 -21.20
CA ILE A 347 20.22 -9.24 -19.97
C ILE A 347 21.23 -8.12 -20.22
N LEU A 348 22.35 -8.41 -20.90
CA LEU A 348 23.39 -7.42 -21.18
C LEU A 348 22.89 -6.32 -22.14
N GLU A 349 22.21 -6.70 -23.23
CA GLU A 349 21.60 -5.75 -24.16
C GLU A 349 20.57 -4.85 -23.45
N SER A 350 19.73 -5.44 -22.57
CA SER A 350 18.75 -4.69 -21.78
C SER A 350 19.41 -3.76 -20.77
N LEU A 351 20.51 -4.18 -20.14
CA LEU A 351 21.27 -3.35 -19.21
C LEU A 351 21.88 -2.14 -19.94
N GLU A 352 22.53 -2.34 -21.08
CA GLU A 352 23.12 -1.26 -21.88
C GLU A 352 22.05 -0.26 -22.35
N GLY A 353 20.93 -0.77 -22.87
CA GLY A 353 19.79 0.06 -23.28
C GLY A 353 19.19 0.84 -22.12
N THR A 354 18.99 0.18 -20.97
CA THR A 354 18.48 0.83 -19.75
C THR A 354 19.39 1.95 -19.28
N MET A 355 20.70 1.70 -19.20
CA MET A 355 21.66 2.71 -18.78
C MET A 355 21.69 3.90 -19.75
N SER A 356 21.62 3.63 -21.07
CA SER A 356 21.58 4.67 -22.10
C SER A 356 20.34 5.56 -21.96
N GLU A 357 19.17 4.96 -21.73
CA GLU A 357 17.93 5.72 -21.48
C GLU A 357 18.03 6.56 -20.19
N LEU A 358 18.57 6.00 -19.10
CA LEU A 358 18.71 6.72 -17.84
C LEU A 358 19.55 8.00 -17.97
N VAL A 359 20.55 8.04 -18.87
CA VAL A 359 21.33 9.27 -19.14
C VAL A 359 20.45 10.41 -19.66
N PHE A 360 19.50 10.10 -20.54
CA PHE A 360 18.53 11.10 -20.99
C PHE A 360 17.63 11.56 -19.84
N TRP A 361 17.11 10.63 -19.03
CA TRP A 361 16.26 10.94 -17.87
C TRP A 361 16.96 11.75 -16.78
N GLU A 362 18.25 11.51 -16.55
CA GLU A 362 19.08 12.36 -15.70
C GLU A 362 19.16 13.79 -16.24
N THR A 363 19.36 13.94 -17.55
CA THR A 363 19.39 15.26 -18.19
C THR A 363 18.06 15.99 -18.00
N TYR A 364 16.92 15.31 -18.13
CA TYR A 364 15.60 15.93 -17.96
C TYR A 364 15.35 16.34 -16.50
N THR A 365 15.65 15.45 -15.55
CA THR A 365 15.42 15.68 -14.12
C THR A 365 16.39 16.66 -13.46
N ARG A 366 17.51 17.01 -14.12
CA ARG A 366 18.36 18.15 -13.74
C ARG A 366 17.75 19.50 -14.10
N ASN A 367 16.94 19.55 -15.16
CA ASN A 367 16.42 20.80 -15.73
C ASN A 367 15.01 21.16 -15.25
N SER A 368 14.35 20.26 -14.52
CA SER A 368 12.96 20.43 -14.08
C SER A 368 12.69 19.66 -12.79
N VAL A 369 11.79 20.17 -11.94
CA VAL A 369 11.43 19.51 -10.68
C VAL A 369 10.69 18.19 -10.90
N TYR A 370 9.82 18.11 -11.90
CA TYR A 370 9.22 16.86 -12.38
C TYR A 370 9.65 16.61 -13.82
N VAL A 371 9.37 15.44 -14.37
CA VAL A 371 10.03 15.00 -15.62
C VAL A 371 9.67 15.85 -16.84
N ALA A 372 8.56 16.57 -16.77
CA ALA A 372 8.08 17.46 -17.84
C ALA A 372 7.81 18.91 -17.41
N ALA A 373 7.66 19.18 -16.12
CA ALA A 373 7.26 20.49 -15.60
C ALA A 373 7.71 20.74 -14.15
N GLU A 374 7.50 21.95 -13.64
CA GLU A 374 7.74 22.28 -12.22
C GLU A 374 6.72 21.64 -11.26
N THR A 375 5.59 21.15 -11.81
CA THR A 375 4.53 20.45 -11.10
C THR A 375 4.40 19.02 -11.61
N PHE A 376 3.86 18.14 -10.78
CA PHE A 376 3.55 16.76 -11.16
C PHE A 376 2.62 16.70 -12.37
N THR A 377 2.88 15.78 -13.30
CA THR A 377 2.11 15.56 -14.52
C THR A 377 1.90 14.09 -14.82
N ILE A 378 1.06 13.77 -15.81
CA ILE A 378 0.91 12.38 -16.26
C ILE A 378 2.20 11.78 -16.87
N ALA A 379 3.19 12.62 -17.24
CA ALA A 379 4.52 12.12 -17.63
C ALA A 379 5.26 11.47 -16.45
N ASP A 380 5.06 11.99 -15.24
CA ASP A 380 5.60 11.39 -14.02
C ASP A 380 4.87 10.07 -13.70
N CYS A 381 3.55 10.01 -13.95
CA CYS A 381 2.79 8.76 -13.88
C CYS A 381 3.35 7.70 -14.83
N ALA A 382 3.85 8.10 -15.99
CA ALA A 382 4.41 7.20 -16.99
C ALA A 382 5.83 6.73 -16.65
N LEU A 383 6.72 7.64 -16.21
CA LEU A 383 8.11 7.32 -15.88
C LEU A 383 8.28 6.63 -14.52
N TRP A 384 7.66 7.17 -13.46
CA TRP A 384 7.97 6.77 -12.09
C TRP A 384 7.84 5.26 -11.85
N PRO A 385 6.80 4.56 -12.35
CA PRO A 385 6.71 3.12 -12.17
C PRO A 385 7.88 2.33 -12.75
N VAL A 386 8.48 2.80 -13.86
CA VAL A 386 9.66 2.17 -14.46
C VAL A 386 10.89 2.39 -13.57
N LEU A 387 11.16 3.64 -13.20
CA LEU A 387 12.32 3.98 -12.36
C LEU A 387 12.21 3.37 -10.96
N GLY A 388 11.02 3.46 -10.35
CA GLY A 388 10.72 2.86 -9.05
C GLY A 388 10.85 1.34 -9.08
N TYR A 389 10.46 0.69 -10.19
CA TYR A 389 10.70 -0.73 -10.40
C TYR A 389 12.20 -1.06 -10.43
N LEU A 390 12.99 -0.33 -11.23
CA LEU A 390 14.44 -0.53 -11.31
C LEU A 390 15.11 -0.33 -9.95
N ILE A 391 14.78 0.74 -9.22
CA ILE A 391 15.29 0.99 -7.86
C ILE A 391 14.91 -0.16 -6.93
N HIS A 392 13.66 -0.62 -7.00
CA HIS A 392 13.21 -1.74 -6.21
C HIS A 392 14.00 -3.02 -6.52
N ARG A 393 14.38 -3.22 -7.78
CA ARG A 393 15.22 -4.33 -8.25
C ARG A 393 16.73 -4.13 -8.02
N GLY A 394 17.12 -3.05 -7.36
CA GLY A 394 18.51 -2.83 -6.91
C GLY A 394 19.29 -1.78 -7.70
N LEU A 395 18.65 -1.00 -8.59
CA LEU A 395 19.31 0.17 -9.19
C LEU A 395 19.64 1.19 -8.09
N GLU A 396 20.93 1.44 -7.91
CA GLU A 396 21.45 2.43 -6.98
C GLU A 396 21.82 3.71 -7.74
N LEU A 397 21.15 4.82 -7.43
CA LEU A 397 21.42 6.13 -8.02
C LEU A 397 22.53 6.85 -7.25
N GLU A 398 23.68 6.21 -7.05
CA GLU A 398 24.84 6.72 -6.28
C GLU A 398 25.79 7.58 -7.13
N GLY A 399 26.59 8.48 -6.53
CA GLY A 399 27.46 9.40 -7.29
C GLY A 399 26.81 10.73 -7.69
N HIS A 400 27.61 11.66 -8.24
CA HIS A 400 27.16 13.01 -8.59
C HIS A 400 26.49 13.05 -9.97
N GLU A 401 26.77 12.07 -10.82
CA GLU A 401 26.20 11.90 -12.15
C GLU A 401 24.69 11.66 -12.11
N TRP A 402 24.13 11.04 -11.07
CA TRP A 402 22.69 10.72 -10.94
C TRP A 402 21.90 11.67 -10.03
N ARG A 403 22.41 12.88 -9.79
CA ARG A 403 21.81 13.83 -8.83
C ARG A 403 20.38 14.22 -9.18
N GLY A 404 20.05 14.37 -10.47
CA GLY A 404 18.73 14.75 -10.96
C GLY A 404 17.71 13.64 -10.69
N LEU A 405 18.03 12.42 -11.13
CA LEU A 405 17.20 11.24 -10.93
C LEU A 405 17.07 10.90 -9.45
N ARG A 406 18.14 11.01 -8.65
CA ARG A 406 18.05 10.81 -7.19
C ARG A 406 17.10 11.81 -6.56
N ALA A 407 17.24 13.10 -6.87
CA ALA A 407 16.37 14.13 -6.33
C ALA A 407 14.90 13.91 -6.75
N TYR A 408 14.67 13.50 -8.01
CA TYR A 408 13.34 13.12 -8.51
C TYR A 408 12.79 11.90 -7.76
N ALA A 409 13.57 10.84 -7.62
CA ALA A 409 13.17 9.63 -6.90
C ALA A 409 12.87 9.91 -5.43
N ASP A 410 13.64 10.78 -4.77
CA ASP A 410 13.39 11.21 -3.40
C ASP A 410 12.07 11.98 -3.27
N ARG A 411 11.72 12.81 -4.26
CA ARG A 411 10.42 13.48 -4.31
C ARG A 411 9.28 12.48 -4.46
N MET A 412 9.40 11.56 -5.42
CA MET A 412 8.42 10.51 -5.71
C MET A 412 8.30 9.45 -4.60
N ASN A 413 9.33 9.27 -3.78
CA ASN A 413 9.29 8.42 -2.58
C ASN A 413 8.81 9.17 -1.32
N GLY A 414 8.67 10.51 -1.38
CA GLY A 414 8.21 11.34 -0.27
C GLY A 414 9.26 11.63 0.83
N SER A 415 10.49 12.01 0.47
CA SER A 415 11.59 12.30 1.41
C SER A 415 11.30 13.45 2.41
N LYS A 416 12.11 13.53 3.49
CA LYS A 416 11.97 14.45 4.64
C LYS A 416 11.89 15.95 4.26
N GLU A 417 12.38 16.34 3.09
CA GLU A 417 12.44 17.74 2.64
C GLU A 417 11.12 18.24 2.03
N ASN A 418 10.36 17.34 1.39
CA ASN A 418 8.98 17.61 0.94
C ASN A 418 8.04 17.93 2.11
N LYS A 419 8.32 17.39 3.31
CA LYS A 419 7.57 17.71 4.55
C LYS A 419 7.75 19.18 4.99
N ARG A 420 8.87 19.82 4.66
CA ARG A 420 9.13 21.24 5.02
C ARG A 420 8.57 22.20 3.98
N ARG A 421 8.61 21.85 2.69
CA ARG A 421 8.13 22.71 1.58
C ARG A 421 6.61 22.69 1.43
N ASN A 422 5.96 21.53 1.55
CA ASN A 422 4.49 21.43 1.46
C ASN A 422 3.77 22.01 2.68
N ARG A 423 4.41 22.07 3.86
CA ARG A 423 3.91 22.81 5.03
C ARG A 423 3.78 24.32 4.78
N ARG A 424 4.57 24.90 3.88
CA ARG A 424 4.47 26.32 3.50
C ARG A 424 3.42 26.59 2.42
N ALA A 425 2.98 25.56 1.69
CA ALA A 425 2.11 25.70 0.52
C ALA A 425 0.62 25.39 0.81
N GLY A 426 0.23 25.07 2.05
CA GLY A 426 -1.17 24.88 2.44
C GLY A 426 -1.90 23.72 1.74
N LYS A 427 -1.20 22.85 1.01
CA LYS A 427 -1.78 21.69 0.32
C LYS A 427 -1.66 20.43 1.18
N GLY A 428 -2.77 19.70 1.25
CA GLY A 428 -2.95 18.48 2.03
C GLY A 428 -1.84 17.46 1.83
N GLN A 429 -1.57 16.70 2.89
CA GLN A 429 -0.50 15.72 2.99
C GLN A 429 -0.83 14.48 2.15
N GLU A 430 -0.15 14.25 1.04
CA GLU A 430 -0.11 12.93 0.41
C GLU A 430 1.33 12.60 0.01
N GLY A 431 1.90 11.59 0.66
CA GLY A 431 3.11 10.94 0.17
C GLY A 431 2.69 9.68 -0.56
N TYR A 432 3.34 9.35 -1.68
CA TYR A 432 2.98 8.22 -2.54
C TYR A 432 2.95 6.88 -1.78
N HIS A 433 1.74 6.42 -1.42
CA HIS A 433 1.55 5.22 -0.59
C HIS A 433 1.53 3.90 -1.40
N CYS A 434 1.40 3.96 -2.73
CA CYS A 434 1.41 2.77 -3.59
C CYS A 434 2.78 2.04 -3.62
N PHE A 435 3.87 2.74 -3.24
CA PHE A 435 5.24 2.21 -3.27
C PHE A 435 5.92 2.12 -1.89
N ARG A 436 5.23 2.44 -0.79
CA ARG A 436 5.82 2.34 0.57
C ARG A 436 6.02 0.89 0.98
N ARG A 437 7.23 0.37 0.77
CA ARG A 437 7.73 -0.96 1.18
C ARG A 437 6.69 -1.86 1.90
N PRO A 438 5.71 -2.51 1.23
CA PRO A 438 5.02 -3.64 1.83
C PRO A 438 5.99 -4.70 2.36
N SER A 439 5.62 -5.38 3.43
CA SER A 439 6.34 -6.54 3.99
C SER A 439 6.58 -7.70 3.00
N TYR A 440 6.04 -7.62 1.77
CA TYR A 440 6.37 -8.50 0.63
C TYR A 440 7.80 -8.36 0.10
N TRP A 441 8.52 -7.29 0.42
CA TRP A 441 9.86 -7.01 -0.12
C TRP A 441 11.02 -7.63 0.68
N ARG A 442 10.83 -8.74 1.41
CA ARG A 442 11.97 -9.46 2.01
C ARG A 442 12.73 -10.22 0.92
N VAL A 443 13.74 -9.56 0.39
CA VAL A 443 14.75 -10.17 -0.46
C VAL A 443 15.91 -10.63 0.42
N GLU A 444 15.76 -11.80 1.05
CA GLU A 444 16.90 -12.51 1.65
C GLU A 444 17.55 -13.51 0.67
N GLN A 445 17.10 -13.56 -0.59
CA GLN A 445 17.62 -14.49 -1.60
C GLN A 445 18.34 -13.87 -2.82
N VAL A 446 18.50 -12.56 -2.92
CA VAL A 446 19.14 -11.94 -4.13
C VAL A 446 20.62 -11.56 -3.91
N ARG A 447 21.17 -11.72 -2.69
CA ARG A 447 22.61 -11.51 -2.48
C ARG A 447 23.50 -12.52 -3.22
N SER A 448 22.99 -13.70 -3.57
CA SER A 448 23.78 -14.72 -4.30
C SER A 448 23.71 -14.56 -5.83
N SER A 449 22.59 -14.10 -6.38
CA SER A 449 22.40 -13.99 -7.85
C SER A 449 22.87 -12.65 -8.43
N LEU A 450 22.94 -11.59 -7.61
CA LEU A 450 23.65 -10.36 -7.97
C LEU A 450 25.17 -10.47 -7.81
N SER A 451 25.70 -11.64 -7.42
CA SER A 451 27.13 -11.90 -7.58
C SER A 451 27.56 -11.82 -9.05
N VAL A 452 26.64 -11.91 -10.00
CA VAL A 452 26.90 -11.71 -11.44
C VAL A 452 26.96 -10.22 -11.79
N VAL A 453 26.08 -9.37 -11.25
CA VAL A 453 26.15 -7.90 -11.43
C VAL A 453 27.35 -7.32 -10.69
N SER A 454 27.68 -7.83 -9.50
CA SER A 454 28.94 -7.53 -8.82
C SER A 454 30.14 -8.14 -9.54
N GLN A 455 30.01 -9.29 -10.22
CA GLN A 455 31.07 -9.88 -11.04
C GLN A 455 31.28 -9.14 -12.36
N PHE A 456 30.27 -8.49 -12.91
CA PHE A 456 30.39 -7.63 -14.10
C PHE A 456 30.90 -6.23 -13.72
N GLN A 457 30.54 -5.72 -12.54
CA GLN A 457 31.27 -4.62 -11.90
C GLN A 457 32.70 -5.02 -11.50
N SER A 458 33.03 -6.31 -11.35
CA SER A 458 34.33 -6.80 -10.88
C SER A 458 35.19 -7.57 -11.89
N LYS A 459 34.81 -7.70 -13.17
CA LYS A 459 35.60 -8.44 -14.18
C LYS A 459 35.76 -7.64 -15.46
N GLY A 460 36.58 -6.60 -15.38
CA GLY A 460 37.57 -6.38 -16.44
C GLY A 460 38.60 -7.51 -16.36
N TYR A 461 38.43 -8.54 -17.19
CA TYR A 461 39.48 -9.54 -17.35
C TYR A 461 40.68 -8.87 -18.03
N GLN A 462 41.73 -8.57 -17.27
CA GLN A 462 43.07 -9.14 -17.45
C GLN A 462 44.08 -8.52 -16.46
N GLY A 463 44.87 -9.38 -15.82
CA GLY A 463 46.25 -9.03 -15.41
C GLY A 463 46.43 -8.19 -14.14
N ARG A 464 46.79 -8.89 -13.06
CA ARG A 464 47.51 -8.42 -11.86
C ARG A 464 48.08 -6.98 -11.92
N ASN A 465 47.45 -6.02 -11.23
CA ASN A 465 48.08 -5.16 -10.21
C ASN A 465 47.13 -4.05 -9.76
N LYS A 466 47.30 -3.65 -8.50
CA LYS A 466 46.47 -2.72 -7.72
C LYS A 466 46.36 -1.34 -8.38
N SER A 467 45.12 -0.83 -8.54
CA SER A 467 44.67 0.55 -8.21
C SER A 467 43.53 1.07 -9.12
N TRP A 468 42.24 0.77 -8.89
CA TRP A 468 41.16 1.50 -9.59
C TRP A 468 39.91 1.69 -8.71
N GLN A 469 39.61 2.95 -8.43
CA GLN A 469 38.38 3.53 -7.85
C GLN A 469 37.58 4.19 -8.99
N ALA A 470 36.24 4.11 -8.94
CA ALA A 470 35.25 4.83 -9.79
C ALA A 470 35.35 4.61 -11.32
N GLY A 471 34.23 4.44 -12.05
CA GLY A 471 34.34 4.43 -13.52
C GLY A 471 33.12 4.15 -14.40
N MET A 472 32.38 3.05 -14.25
CA MET A 472 31.58 2.56 -15.40
C MET A 472 30.35 3.42 -15.76
N GLY A 473 29.60 3.93 -14.78
CA GLY A 473 28.49 4.86 -15.05
C GLY A 473 28.99 6.22 -15.56
N GLY A 474 30.13 6.68 -15.06
CA GLY A 474 30.78 7.93 -15.48
C GLY A 474 31.39 7.85 -16.88
N GLU A 475 31.95 6.70 -17.30
CA GLU A 475 32.53 6.53 -18.64
C GLU A 475 31.47 6.42 -19.74
N ILE A 476 30.35 5.74 -19.49
CA ILE A 476 29.20 5.70 -20.42
C ILE A 476 28.55 7.08 -20.49
N PHE A 477 28.37 7.76 -19.35
CA PHE A 477 27.85 9.13 -19.30
C PHE A 477 28.77 10.13 -20.03
N ALA A 478 30.10 10.03 -19.85
CA ALA A 478 31.08 10.89 -20.52
C ALA A 478 31.12 10.64 -22.03
N ARG A 479 31.11 9.37 -22.48
CA ARG A 479 31.07 9.03 -23.91
C ARG A 479 29.79 9.49 -24.60
N LEU A 480 28.64 9.43 -23.91
CA LEU A 480 27.36 9.92 -24.44
C LEU A 480 27.28 11.46 -24.45
N CYS A 481 27.89 12.15 -23.48
CA CYS A 481 28.01 13.62 -23.49
C CYS A 481 28.91 14.10 -24.64
N ASP A 482 30.01 13.40 -24.92
CA ASP A 482 30.91 13.67 -26.06
C ASP A 482 30.23 13.44 -27.42
N LEU A 483 29.40 12.40 -27.55
CA LEU A 483 28.64 12.10 -28.77
C LEU A 483 27.56 13.15 -29.10
N HIS A 484 27.06 13.88 -28.10
CA HIS A 484 25.99 14.88 -28.26
C HIS A 484 26.46 16.33 -28.08
N GLY A 485 27.76 16.57 -27.95
CA GLY A 485 28.35 17.92 -27.96
C GLY A 485 27.92 18.81 -26.80
N ARG A 486 27.60 18.26 -25.63
CA ARG A 486 27.22 19.03 -24.43
C ARG A 486 28.24 18.85 -23.31
N PRO A 487 28.75 19.94 -22.70
CA PRO A 487 29.72 19.83 -21.62
C PRO A 487 29.08 19.27 -20.33
N CYS A 488 29.86 18.45 -19.61
CA CYS A 488 29.51 17.70 -18.39
C CYS A 488 28.97 18.54 -17.21
#